data_AF-A0A3D3BRE9-F1
#
_entry.id   AF-A0A3D3BRE9-F1
#
_cell.length_a   1.000
_cell.length_b   1.000
_cell.length_c   1.000
_cell.angle_alpha   90.00
_cell.angle_beta   90.00
_cell.angle_gamma   90.00
#
_symmetry.space_group_name_H-M   'P 1'
#
loop_
_entity.id
_entity.type
_entity.pdbx_description
1 polymer ?
#
loop_
_entity_poly.entity_id
_entity_poly.type
_entity_poly.pdbx_seq_one_letter_code
_entity_poly.pdbx_strand_id
1 'polypeptide(L)'
;NAYILYVPRAAQNYRVDYPQDFNVRPFSGHGRRQLGGGWIDDGFGNTMIRIVGWTAPGAQTAVTVSYDLPARTFSTDQVAGQEQSEEPTRLEYRLNALPQALFTDPTLTVQVTPPAGWSPVAVPGMKVSEGTATVSAVLDGPLDIGIRFEKRP
;
A
#
# COMPACT_ATOMS: atom_id res chain seq x y z
N ASN A 1 -7.45 -18.32 -6.19
CA ASN A 1 -6.62 -17.33 -5.45
C ASN A 1 -7.50 -16.47 -4.56
N ALA A 2 -7.03 -16.19 -3.34
CA ALA A 2 -7.70 -15.31 -2.40
C ALA A 2 -6.67 -14.33 -1.84
N TYR A 3 -7.02 -13.05 -1.85
CA TYR A 3 -6.17 -11.95 -1.40
C TYR A 3 -6.89 -11.18 -0.31
N ILE A 4 -6.18 -10.90 0.77
CA ILE A 4 -6.62 -10.00 1.84
C ILE A 4 -5.78 -8.74 1.73
N LEU A 5 -6.43 -7.61 1.52
CA LEU A 5 -5.71 -6.36 1.27
C LEU A 5 -6.10 -5.38 2.35
N TYR A 6 -5.11 -4.70 2.90
CA TYR A 6 -5.28 -3.64 3.89
C TYR A 6 -4.91 -2.31 3.28
N VAL A 7 -5.56 -1.24 3.75
CA VAL A 7 -5.12 0.12 3.52
C VAL A 7 -4.77 0.79 4.86
N PRO A 8 -3.82 1.73 4.88
CA PRO A 8 -3.50 2.48 6.08
C PRO A 8 -4.74 3.18 6.67
N ARG A 9 -4.80 3.36 7.98
CA ARG A 9 -5.97 3.96 8.65
C ARG A 9 -6.33 5.37 8.17
N ALA A 10 -5.32 6.13 7.75
CA ALA A 10 -5.50 7.48 7.22
C ALA A 10 -5.91 7.50 5.73
N ALA A 11 -5.94 6.34 5.05
CA ALA A 11 -6.21 6.26 3.62
C ALA A 11 -7.60 6.80 3.26
N GLN A 12 -7.64 7.57 2.18
CA GLN A 12 -8.85 8.13 1.58
C GLN A 12 -8.95 7.68 0.12
N ASN A 13 -10.16 7.79 -0.45
CA ASN A 13 -10.44 7.48 -1.86
C ASN A 13 -9.93 6.10 -2.31
N TYR A 14 -9.86 5.15 -1.38
CA TYR A 14 -9.27 3.86 -1.65
C TYR A 14 -10.16 3.03 -2.57
N ARG A 15 -9.53 2.36 -3.53
CA ARG A 15 -10.20 1.52 -4.53
C ARG A 15 -9.36 0.29 -4.82
N VAL A 16 -10.03 -0.74 -5.33
CA VAL A 16 -9.39 -1.98 -5.74
C VAL A 16 -9.74 -2.26 -7.19
N ASP A 17 -8.73 -2.63 -7.97
CA ASP A 17 -8.87 -3.11 -9.35
C ASP A 17 -8.39 -4.57 -9.39
N TYR A 18 -9.16 -5.42 -10.07
CA TYR A 18 -8.86 -6.85 -10.20
C TYR A 18 -9.39 -7.39 -11.54
N PRO A 19 -8.89 -8.54 -12.01
CA PRO A 19 -9.33 -9.13 -13.28
C PRO A 19 -10.81 -9.53 -13.27
N GLN A 20 -11.42 -9.66 -14.45
CA GLN A 20 -12.84 -10.00 -14.59
C GLN A 20 -13.27 -11.28 -13.85
N ASP A 21 -12.40 -12.29 -13.76
CA ASP A 21 -12.69 -13.57 -13.09
C ASP A 21 -12.51 -13.51 -11.55
N PHE A 22 -12.30 -12.32 -11.01
CA PHE A 22 -12.18 -12.05 -9.60
C PHE A 22 -13.42 -11.31 -9.10
N ASN A 23 -13.74 -11.49 -7.82
CA ASN A 23 -14.87 -10.86 -7.19
C ASN A 23 -14.54 -10.45 -5.76
N VAL A 24 -15.13 -9.35 -5.31
CA VAL A 24 -15.15 -9.00 -3.88
C VAL A 24 -16.02 -10.02 -3.16
N ARG A 25 -15.47 -10.66 -2.12
CA ARG A 25 -16.19 -11.62 -1.29
C ARG A 25 -16.39 -11.03 0.11
N PRO A 26 -17.59 -10.48 0.40
CA PRO A 26 -17.84 -9.87 1.70
C PRO A 26 -17.77 -10.91 2.82
N PHE A 27 -17.41 -10.43 4.01
CA PHE A 27 -17.38 -11.23 5.23
C PHE A 27 -18.78 -11.35 5.82
N SER A 28 -19.58 -12.27 5.30
CA SER A 28 -20.94 -12.56 5.81
C SER A 28 -20.89 -13.12 7.23
N GLY A 29 -21.83 -12.70 8.09
CA GLY A 29 -21.99 -13.24 9.45
C GLY A 29 -20.95 -12.76 10.48
N HIS A 30 -20.05 -11.86 10.10
CA HIS A 30 -19.15 -11.21 11.05
C HIS A 30 -19.71 -9.85 11.45
N GLY A 31 -19.74 -9.55 12.76
CA GLY A 31 -20.14 -8.24 13.33
C GLY A 31 -19.20 -7.08 12.99
N ARG A 32 -18.48 -7.19 11.87
CA ARG A 32 -17.53 -6.21 11.37
C ARG A 32 -18.28 -5.09 10.67
N ARG A 33 -17.88 -3.86 10.94
CA ARG A 33 -18.47 -2.66 10.34
C ARG A 33 -18.21 -2.67 8.83
N GLN A 34 -19.27 -2.69 8.04
CA GLN A 34 -19.17 -2.54 6.59
C GLN A 34 -18.86 -1.08 6.26
N LEU A 35 -17.85 -0.85 5.42
CA LEU A 35 -17.40 0.47 4.98
C LEU A 35 -17.87 0.81 3.55
N GLY A 36 -18.54 -0.13 2.88
CA GLY A 36 -19.01 0.00 1.49
C GLY A 36 -18.05 -0.61 0.47
N GLY A 37 -18.52 -0.94 -0.73
CA GLY A 37 -17.69 -1.56 -1.79
C GLY A 37 -17.07 -2.93 -1.41
N GLY A 38 -17.56 -3.56 -0.33
CA GLY A 38 -17.03 -4.78 0.28
C GLY A 38 -15.79 -4.58 1.17
N TRP A 39 -15.42 -3.33 1.46
CA TRP A 39 -14.49 -2.99 2.53
C TRP A 39 -15.14 -3.13 3.90
N ILE A 40 -14.35 -3.54 4.88
CA ILE A 40 -14.75 -3.71 6.27
C ILE A 40 -13.69 -3.18 7.24
N ASP A 41 -14.13 -2.87 8.46
CA ASP A 41 -13.24 -2.78 9.61
C ASP A 41 -12.91 -4.20 10.11
N ASP A 42 -11.62 -4.53 10.27
CA ASP A 42 -11.17 -5.84 10.73
C ASP A 42 -11.55 -6.16 12.20
N GLY A 43 -11.97 -5.15 12.96
CA GLY A 43 -12.28 -5.20 14.39
C GLY A 43 -11.18 -4.56 15.25
N PHE A 44 -10.05 -4.19 14.66
CA PHE A 44 -8.93 -3.49 15.29
C PHE A 44 -8.75 -2.08 14.72
N GLY A 45 -9.73 -1.59 13.95
CA GLY A 45 -9.70 -0.27 13.32
C GLY A 45 -8.84 -0.22 12.05
N ASN A 46 -8.53 -1.37 11.44
CA ASN A 46 -7.88 -1.41 10.13
C ASN A 46 -8.90 -1.69 9.03
N THR A 47 -8.74 -0.99 7.92
CA THR A 47 -9.61 -1.15 6.75
C THR A 47 -9.09 -2.29 5.89
N MET A 48 -9.95 -3.26 5.60
CA MET A 48 -9.60 -4.50 4.92
C MET A 48 -10.63 -4.87 3.85
N ILE A 49 -10.18 -5.50 2.76
CA ILE A 49 -11.02 -6.11 1.73
C ILE A 49 -10.52 -7.51 1.38
N ARG A 50 -11.44 -8.37 0.94
CA ARG A 50 -11.11 -9.71 0.44
C ARG A 50 -11.54 -9.87 -1.01
N ILE A 51 -10.57 -10.19 -1.85
CA ILE A 51 -10.77 -10.49 -3.27
C ILE A 51 -10.51 -11.96 -3.50
N VAL A 52 -11.44 -12.64 -4.18
CA VAL A 52 -11.30 -14.06 -4.53
C VAL A 52 -11.58 -14.22 -6.01
N GLY A 53 -10.71 -14.97 -6.69
CA GLY A 53 -10.86 -15.25 -8.10
C GLY A 53 -10.05 -16.44 -8.55
N TRP A 54 -10.19 -16.77 -9.82
CA TRP A 54 -9.43 -17.82 -10.47
C TRP A 54 -8.45 -17.23 -11.47
N THR A 55 -7.26 -17.79 -11.53
CA THR A 55 -6.22 -17.42 -12.51
C THR A 55 -5.93 -18.66 -13.33
N ALA A 56 -6.04 -18.55 -14.66
CA ALA A 56 -5.71 -19.66 -15.56
C ALA A 56 -4.23 -20.05 -15.45
N PRO A 57 -3.86 -21.32 -15.70
CA PRO A 57 -2.46 -21.71 -15.79
C PRO A 57 -1.69 -20.84 -16.80
N GLY A 58 -0.55 -20.28 -16.39
CA GLY A 58 0.27 -19.40 -17.22
C GLY A 58 -0.25 -17.97 -17.39
N ALA A 59 -1.45 -17.65 -16.88
CA ALA A 59 -1.94 -16.27 -16.88
C ALA A 59 -1.32 -15.47 -15.73
N GLN A 60 -0.84 -14.27 -16.04
CA GLN A 60 -0.47 -13.29 -15.03
C GLN A 60 -1.70 -12.48 -14.63
N THR A 61 -1.96 -12.36 -13.33
CA THR A 61 -3.06 -11.54 -12.81
C THR A 61 -2.54 -10.60 -11.73
N ALA A 62 -2.84 -9.31 -11.86
CA ALA A 62 -2.54 -8.31 -10.85
C ALA A 62 -3.82 -7.89 -10.13
N VAL A 63 -3.76 -7.81 -8.80
CA VAL A 63 -4.76 -7.13 -7.97
C VAL A 63 -4.11 -5.87 -7.45
N THR A 64 -4.72 -4.72 -7.71
CA THR A 64 -4.17 -3.42 -7.37
C THR A 64 -5.06 -2.75 -6.33
N VAL A 65 -4.44 -2.19 -5.31
CA VAL A 65 -5.10 -1.27 -4.38
C VAL A 65 -4.47 0.09 -4.54
N SER A 66 -5.31 1.10 -4.72
CA SER A 66 -4.88 2.50 -4.80
C SER A 66 -5.58 3.29 -3.71
N TYR A 67 -4.90 4.28 -3.14
CA TYR A 67 -5.44 5.16 -2.12
C TYR A 67 -4.64 6.45 -2.03
N ASP A 68 -5.30 7.49 -1.52
CA ASP A 68 -4.66 8.75 -1.17
C ASP A 68 -4.31 8.74 0.32
N LEU A 69 -3.10 9.17 0.65
CA LEU A 69 -2.72 9.45 2.04
C LEU A 69 -2.83 10.96 2.28
N PRO A 70 -3.55 11.40 3.33
CA PRO A 70 -3.67 12.81 3.64
C PRO A 70 -2.31 13.39 4.05
N ALA A 71 -2.21 14.72 3.98
CA ALA A 71 -1.02 15.42 4.46
C ALA A 71 -0.68 14.99 5.90
N ARG A 72 0.62 14.93 6.23
CA ARG A 72 1.17 14.49 7.53
C ARG A 72 1.06 12.99 7.83
N THR A 73 0.77 12.15 6.83
CA THR A 73 0.77 10.69 7.00
C THR A 73 2.15 10.05 6.81
N PHE A 74 3.09 10.77 6.20
CA PHE A 74 4.48 10.32 6.09
C PHE A 74 5.20 10.51 7.42
N SER A 75 6.08 9.57 7.77
CA SER A 75 6.98 9.77 8.90
C SER A 75 7.99 10.84 8.53
N THR A 76 8.02 11.90 9.33
CA THR A 76 9.15 12.83 9.41
C THR A 76 10.04 12.28 10.51
N ASP A 77 11.35 12.13 10.30
CA ASP A 77 12.30 11.75 11.37
C ASP A 77 12.42 12.89 12.41
N GLN A 78 11.31 13.28 13.05
CA GLN A 78 11.34 14.10 14.24
C GLN A 78 11.76 13.20 15.39
N VAL A 79 13.00 13.40 15.84
CA VAL A 79 13.45 12.87 17.13
C VAL A 79 12.61 13.56 18.20
N ALA A 80 12.06 12.78 19.15
CA ALA A 80 11.33 13.34 20.29
C ALA A 80 12.20 14.41 21.00
N GLY A 81 11.78 15.67 20.93
CA GLY A 81 12.51 16.81 21.51
C GLY A 81 12.94 17.90 20.53
N GLN A 82 12.72 17.76 19.22
CA GLN A 82 12.88 18.86 18.27
C GLN A 82 11.63 19.76 18.26
N GLU A 83 11.82 21.06 18.52
CA GLU A 83 10.75 22.05 18.46
C GLU A 83 10.03 22.03 17.11
N GLN A 84 8.73 22.26 17.14
CA GLN A 84 7.77 22.13 16.03
C GLN A 84 7.90 23.25 14.97
N SER A 85 9.09 23.85 14.83
CA SER A 85 9.32 25.14 14.16
C SER A 85 10.01 25.04 12.80
N GLU A 86 10.49 23.85 12.39
CA GLU A 86 11.10 23.65 11.08
C GLU A 86 10.19 22.83 10.17
N GLU A 87 9.94 23.32 8.94
CA GLU A 87 9.26 22.53 7.92
C GLU A 87 10.03 21.22 7.68
N PRO A 88 9.35 20.05 7.62
CA PRO A 88 10.05 18.80 7.43
C PRO A 88 10.85 18.83 6.14
N THR A 89 12.08 18.34 6.19
CA THR A 89 12.99 18.22 5.04
C THR A 89 13.01 16.81 4.46
N ARG A 90 12.38 15.85 5.16
CA ARG A 90 12.30 14.44 4.79
C ARG A 90 10.90 13.86 5.02
N LEU A 91 10.43 13.07 4.06
CA LEU A 91 9.24 12.21 4.17
C LEU A 91 9.63 10.75 3.95
N GLU A 92 8.98 9.84 4.68
CA GLU A 92 9.14 8.41 4.47
C GLU A 92 7.79 7.70 4.43
N TYR A 93 7.59 6.92 3.37
CA TYR A 93 6.49 5.98 3.23
C TYR A 93 6.98 4.59 3.62
N ARG A 94 6.25 3.92 4.49
CA ARG A 94 6.54 2.54 4.93
C ARG A 94 5.36 1.63 4.65
N LEU A 95 5.65 0.45 4.12
CA LEU A 95 4.69 -0.62 3.92
C LEU A 95 5.26 -1.91 4.48
N ASN A 96 4.51 -2.57 5.35
CA ASN A 96 4.75 -3.96 5.73
C ASN A 96 3.84 -4.85 4.87
N ALA A 97 4.42 -5.84 4.21
CA ALA A 97 3.71 -6.80 3.39
C ALA A 97 3.98 -8.22 3.92
N LEU A 98 2.91 -9.00 4.06
CA LEU A 98 2.99 -10.40 4.50
C LEU A 98 2.63 -11.33 3.32
N PRO A 99 3.34 -12.46 3.15
CA PRO A 99 3.07 -13.40 2.07
C PRO A 99 1.67 -13.98 2.20
N GLN A 100 0.99 -14.10 1.05
CA GLN A 100 -0.41 -14.57 0.99
C GLN A 100 -0.62 -15.81 0.11
N ALA A 101 0.32 -16.12 -0.77
CA ALA A 101 0.18 -17.25 -1.67
C ALA A 101 0.69 -18.54 -1.02
N LEU A 102 -0.01 -19.64 -1.26
CA LEU A 102 0.35 -20.96 -0.72
C LEU A 102 1.32 -21.74 -1.63
N PHE A 103 1.43 -21.36 -2.92
CA PHE A 103 2.11 -22.17 -3.93
C PHE A 103 3.08 -21.41 -4.82
N THR A 104 2.91 -20.10 -4.99
CA THR A 104 3.76 -19.29 -5.88
C THR A 104 3.86 -17.89 -5.31
N ASP A 105 5.08 -17.47 -5.00
CA ASP A 105 5.32 -16.17 -4.40
C ASP A 105 4.92 -15.05 -5.36
N PRO A 106 4.03 -14.13 -4.94
CA PRO A 106 3.61 -13.04 -5.81
C PRO A 106 4.70 -11.99 -5.88
N THR A 107 4.77 -11.28 -7.01
CA THR A 107 5.55 -10.04 -7.08
C THR A 107 4.71 -8.89 -6.55
N LEU A 108 5.18 -8.24 -5.49
CA LEU A 108 4.63 -6.98 -4.98
C LEU A 108 5.28 -5.82 -5.73
N THR A 109 4.46 -4.91 -6.25
CA THR A 109 4.93 -3.63 -6.82
C THR A 109 4.27 -2.48 -6.05
N VAL A 110 5.09 -1.57 -5.56
CA VAL A 110 4.69 -0.40 -4.78
C VAL A 110 5.05 0.85 -5.55
N GLN A 111 4.06 1.70 -5.80
CA GLN A 111 4.22 2.98 -6.49
C GLN A 111 3.76 4.09 -5.56
N VAL A 112 4.63 5.08 -5.31
CA VAL A 112 4.34 6.19 -4.40
C VAL A 112 4.71 7.50 -5.08
N THR A 113 3.70 8.36 -5.20
CA THR A 113 3.84 9.74 -5.66
C THR A 113 3.84 10.65 -4.43
N PRO A 114 4.89 11.44 -4.17
CA PRO A 114 4.90 12.33 -3.04
C PRO A 114 4.09 13.60 -3.33
N PRO A 115 3.77 14.41 -2.29
CA PRO A 115 3.21 15.75 -2.49
C PRO A 115 4.14 16.63 -3.34
N ALA A 116 3.59 17.70 -3.93
CA ALA A 116 4.39 18.68 -4.67
C ALA A 116 5.50 19.29 -3.80
N GLY A 117 6.65 19.58 -4.41
CA GLY A 117 7.83 20.09 -3.71
C GLY A 117 8.74 19.00 -3.10
N TRP A 118 8.43 17.72 -3.34
CA TRP A 118 9.22 16.58 -2.87
C TRP A 118 9.75 15.75 -4.05
N SER A 119 10.90 15.09 -3.84
CA SER A 119 11.53 14.20 -4.81
C SER A 119 11.96 12.89 -4.15
N PRO A 120 11.80 11.74 -4.83
CA PRO A 120 12.28 10.46 -4.30
C PRO A 120 13.80 10.44 -4.14
N VAL A 121 14.27 9.82 -3.06
CA VAL A 121 15.68 9.46 -2.90
C VAL A 121 15.88 8.09 -3.55
N ALA A 122 16.55 8.07 -4.70
CA ALA A 122 16.76 6.84 -5.45
C ALA A 122 17.63 5.85 -4.69
N VAL A 123 17.20 4.59 -4.64
CA VAL A 123 17.97 3.46 -4.11
C VAL A 123 18.12 2.39 -5.20
N PRO A 124 19.11 1.48 -5.10
CA PRO A 124 19.27 0.40 -6.08
C PRO A 124 17.98 -0.40 -6.28
N GLY A 125 17.60 -0.62 -7.54
CA GLY A 125 16.38 -1.35 -7.92
C GLY A 125 15.09 -0.52 -7.93
N MET A 126 15.11 0.72 -7.41
CA MET A 126 13.97 1.65 -7.50
C MET A 126 13.95 2.33 -8.87
N LYS A 127 12.77 2.39 -9.49
CA LYS A 127 12.53 3.20 -10.69
C LYS A 127 11.86 4.51 -10.29
N VAL A 128 12.38 5.63 -10.77
CA VAL A 128 11.79 6.96 -10.57
C VAL A 128 11.35 7.52 -11.91
N SER A 129 10.07 7.86 -12.04
CA SER A 129 9.48 8.46 -13.25
C SER A 129 8.53 9.57 -12.85
N GLU A 130 8.72 10.77 -13.40
CA GLU A 130 7.86 11.94 -13.13
C GLU A 130 7.66 12.24 -11.63
N GLY A 131 8.68 11.97 -10.81
CA GLY A 131 8.62 12.14 -9.35
C GLY A 131 7.93 10.99 -8.59
N THR A 132 7.41 9.99 -9.28
CA THR A 132 6.86 8.76 -8.69
C THR A 132 7.95 7.72 -8.49
N ALA A 133 8.06 7.19 -7.27
CA ALA A 133 8.95 6.09 -6.94
C ALA A 133 8.22 4.74 -7.14
N THR A 134 8.88 3.78 -7.80
CA THR A 134 8.37 2.42 -8.00
C THR A 134 9.41 1.41 -7.49
N VAL A 135 8.98 0.50 -6.62
CA VAL A 135 9.78 -0.62 -6.10
C VAL A 135 9.03 -1.92 -6.34
N SER A 136 9.72 -2.95 -6.81
CA SER A 136 9.17 -4.29 -7.01
C SER A 136 10.02 -5.34 -6.31
N ALA A 137 9.37 -6.29 -5.65
CA ALA A 137 10.03 -7.40 -4.95
C ALA A 137 9.16 -8.66 -4.97
N VAL A 138 9.78 -9.83 -4.91
CA VAL A 138 9.07 -11.09 -4.67
C VAL A 138 8.70 -11.15 -3.19
N LEU A 139 7.45 -11.53 -2.89
CA LEU A 139 6.93 -11.65 -1.54
C LEU A 139 6.99 -13.11 -1.08
N ASP A 140 8.21 -13.62 -0.93
CA ASP A 140 8.56 -14.98 -0.44
C ASP A 140 8.66 -15.06 1.10
N GLY A 141 8.55 -13.91 1.76
CA GLY A 141 8.52 -13.75 3.22
C GLY A 141 7.96 -12.38 3.61
N PRO A 142 7.85 -12.08 4.92
CA PRO A 142 7.52 -10.74 5.37
C PRO A 142 8.51 -9.71 4.81
N LEU A 143 7.99 -8.63 4.24
CA LEU A 143 8.78 -7.59 3.59
C LEU A 143 8.41 -6.21 4.11
N ASP A 144 9.42 -5.46 4.54
CA ASP A 144 9.30 -4.04 4.87
C ASP A 144 9.86 -3.19 3.72
N ILE A 145 9.02 -2.35 3.14
CA ILE A 145 9.38 -1.42 2.07
C ILE A 145 9.38 -0.01 2.64
N GLY A 146 10.53 0.68 2.53
CA GLY A 146 10.68 2.10 2.83
C GLY A 146 10.97 2.89 1.55
N ILE A 147 10.17 3.93 1.27
CA ILE A 147 10.42 4.89 0.19
C ILE A 147 10.61 6.26 0.80
N ARG A 148 11.79 6.84 0.61
CA ARG A 148 12.18 8.15 1.15
C ARG A 148 12.04 9.24 0.10
N PHE A 149 11.61 10.41 0.54
CA PHE A 149 11.55 11.63 -0.25
C PHE A 149 12.23 12.77 0.49
N GLU A 150 12.86 13.66 -0.27
CA GLU A 150 13.49 14.88 0.23
C GLU A 150 12.84 16.10 -0.42
N LYS A 151 12.83 17.20 0.32
CA LYS A 151 12.27 18.45 -0.19
C LYS A 151 13.14 18.95 -1.33
N ARG A 152 12.52 19.39 -2.43
CA ARG A 152 13.26 20.02 -3.53
C ARG A 152 13.83 21.35 -3.06
N PRO A 153 15.07 21.68 -3.45
CA PRO A 153 15.61 23.02 -3.26
C PRO A 153 14.80 24.06 -4.04
#